data_AF-A0A8I1WPN4-F1
#
_entry.id   AF-A0A8I1WPN4-F1
#
_cell.length_a   1.000
_cell.length_b   1.000
_cell.length_c   1.000
_cell.angle_alpha   90.00
_cell.angle_beta   90.00
_cell.angle_gamma   90.00
#
_symmetry.space_group_name_H-M   'P 1'
#
loop_
_entity.id
_entity.type
_entity.pdbx_description
1 polymer ?
#
loop_
_entity_poly.entity_id
_entity_poly.type
_entity_poly.pdbx_seq_one_letter_code
_entity_poly.pdbx_strand_id
1 'polypeptide(L)'
;EEKGMEYLAKLDKQVKQYTKAGAAPARSAALGECAIGITYLHNGIRLMKEGNTNVKLSMPEEGTAYELGAVAMIKNAPQKEAAKKFIDWCLTKKAQEIGQKNNSYQFLTNPEATPPKEAMAFKDAKLLKYDFQWSGDNRARLLEAWNKAVKK
;
A
#
# COMPACT_ATOMS: atom_id res chain seq x y z
N GLU A 1 11.81 16.12 -7.42
CA GLU A 1 11.06 15.33 -8.42
C GLU A 1 11.97 14.78 -9.52
N GLU A 2 12.79 15.61 -10.18
CA GLU A 2 13.70 15.22 -11.28
C GLU A 2 14.56 13.98 -10.96
N LYS A 3 15.36 14.00 -9.89
CA LYS A 3 16.17 12.84 -9.44
C LYS A 3 15.33 11.57 -9.22
N GLY A 4 14.09 11.71 -8.76
CA GLY A 4 13.17 10.60 -8.57
C GLY A 4 12.72 10.00 -9.90
N MET A 5 12.43 10.84 -10.89
CA MET A 5 12.09 10.39 -12.25
C MET A 5 13.29 9.73 -12.94
N GLU A 6 14.50 10.26 -12.76
CA GLU A 6 15.73 9.63 -13.25
C GLU A 6 15.94 8.24 -12.65
N TYR A 7 15.69 8.08 -11.34
CA TYR A 7 15.74 6.79 -10.68
C TYR A 7 14.71 5.82 -11.29
N LEU A 8 13.45 6.26 -11.45
CA LEU A 8 12.39 5.43 -12.01
C LEU A 8 12.67 5.01 -13.46
N ALA A 9 13.26 5.88 -14.27
CA ALA A 9 13.68 5.55 -15.65
C ALA A 9 14.84 4.54 -15.69
N LYS A 10 15.73 4.55 -14.68
CA LYS A 10 16.77 3.52 -14.54
C LYS A 10 16.18 2.19 -14.05
N LEU A 11 15.23 2.24 -13.12
CA LEU A 11 14.55 1.06 -12.58
C LEU A 11 13.71 0.36 -13.65
N ASP A 12 13.00 1.11 -14.50
CA ASP A 12 12.17 0.61 -15.60
C ASP A 12 12.89 -0.42 -16.48
N LYS A 13 14.17 -0.22 -16.76
CA LYS A 13 15.00 -1.17 -17.53
C LYS A 13 15.10 -2.57 -16.93
N GLN A 14 14.76 -2.72 -15.64
CA GLN A 14 14.75 -3.98 -14.90
C GLN A 14 13.31 -4.46 -14.61
N VAL A 15 12.29 -3.68 -14.97
CA VAL A 15 10.89 -4.02 -14.72
C VAL A 15 10.42 -5.02 -15.79
N LYS A 16 10.16 -6.25 -15.36
CA LYS A 16 9.55 -7.28 -16.22
C LYS A 16 8.13 -6.89 -16.68
N GLN A 17 7.33 -6.33 -15.77
CA GLN A 17 5.93 -6.01 -16.03
C GLN A 17 5.40 -4.96 -15.07
N TYR A 18 4.68 -3.98 -15.61
CA TYR A 18 3.78 -3.12 -14.83
C TYR A 18 2.41 -3.80 -14.71
N THR A 19 2.08 -4.26 -13.51
CA THR A 19 0.83 -4.99 -13.25
C THR A 19 -0.35 -4.05 -13.04
N LYS A 20 -1.56 -4.48 -13.44
CA LYS A 20 -2.79 -3.71 -13.18
C LYS A 20 -3.18 -3.68 -11.69
N ALA A 21 -2.91 -4.77 -10.97
CA ALA A 21 -3.20 -4.90 -9.54
C ALA A 21 -1.93 -4.72 -8.70
N GLY A 22 -2.00 -3.90 -7.64
CA GLY A 22 -0.86 -3.60 -6.77
C GLY A 22 -0.37 -4.77 -5.91
N ALA A 23 -1.21 -5.80 -5.72
CA ALA A 23 -0.83 -7.03 -4.99
C ALA A 23 -0.17 -8.09 -5.90
N ALA A 24 -0.24 -7.94 -7.22
CA ALA A 24 0.29 -8.91 -8.18
C ALA A 24 1.82 -9.07 -8.11
N PRO A 25 2.64 -8.01 -7.92
CA PRO A 25 4.10 -8.16 -7.86
C PRO A 25 4.57 -9.11 -6.74
N ALA A 26 3.90 -9.10 -5.59
CA ALA A 26 4.22 -10.00 -4.49
C ALA A 26 3.95 -11.48 -4.85
N ARG A 27 2.88 -11.74 -5.61
CA ARG A 27 2.55 -13.08 -6.11
C ARG A 27 3.56 -13.54 -7.15
N SER A 28 3.94 -12.69 -8.10
CA SER A 28 4.97 -13.04 -9.09
C SER A 28 6.31 -13.35 -8.42
N ALA A 29 6.68 -12.64 -7.35
CA ALA A 29 7.86 -13.00 -6.56
C ALA A 29 7.71 -14.36 -5.86
N ALA A 30 6.56 -14.63 -5.24
CA ALA A 30 6.27 -15.92 -4.59
C ALA A 30 6.21 -17.10 -5.57
N LEU A 31 5.80 -16.87 -6.82
CA LEU A 31 5.81 -17.89 -7.88
C LEU A 31 7.18 -18.05 -8.55
N GLY A 32 8.19 -17.26 -8.17
CA GLY A 32 9.51 -17.26 -8.80
C GLY A 32 9.54 -16.65 -10.20
N GLU A 33 8.48 -15.94 -10.61
CA GLU A 33 8.39 -15.30 -11.92
C GLU A 33 9.22 -14.01 -12.01
N CYS A 34 9.52 -13.39 -10.86
CA CYS A 34 10.44 -12.27 -10.72
C CYS A 34 11.22 -12.39 -9.41
N ALA A 35 12.42 -11.79 -9.35
CA ALA A 35 13.24 -11.82 -8.15
C ALA A 35 12.72 -10.87 -7.05
N ILE A 36 12.15 -9.72 -7.45
CA ILE A 36 11.67 -8.67 -6.56
C ILE A 36 10.27 -8.23 -6.99
N GLY A 37 9.36 -8.14 -6.03
CA GLY A 37 8.03 -7.54 -6.21
C GLY A 37 7.87 -6.30 -5.33
N ILE A 38 7.67 -5.13 -5.94
CA ILE A 38 7.44 -3.88 -5.21
C ILE A 38 5.93 -3.77 -4.93
N THR A 39 5.54 -3.74 -3.65
CA THR A 39 4.14 -3.67 -3.21
C THR A 39 4.05 -3.10 -1.79
N TYR A 40 2.83 -3.01 -1.24
CA TYR A 40 2.61 -2.77 0.18
C TYR A 40 2.94 -4.01 1.03
N LEU A 41 3.58 -3.77 2.16
CA LEU A 41 4.03 -4.79 3.12
C LEU A 41 2.96 -5.83 3.47
N HIS A 42 1.72 -5.39 3.70
CA HIS A 42 0.62 -6.27 4.12
C HIS A 42 0.26 -7.33 3.06
N ASN A 43 0.52 -7.08 1.77
CA ASN A 43 0.33 -8.09 0.72
C ASN A 43 1.35 -9.23 0.86
N GLY A 44 2.59 -8.90 1.19
CA GLY A 44 3.63 -9.89 1.44
C GLY A 44 3.38 -10.66 2.74
N ILE A 45 2.94 -9.99 3.81
CA ILE A 45 2.51 -10.65 5.05
C ILE A 45 1.42 -11.68 4.74
N ARG A 46 0.40 -11.30 3.95
CA ARG A 46 -0.67 -12.23 3.55
C ARG A 46 -0.11 -13.47 2.86
N LEU A 47 0.78 -13.31 1.89
CA LEU A 47 1.36 -14.45 1.17
C LEU A 47 2.14 -15.39 2.10
N MET A 48 2.92 -14.83 3.03
CA MET A 48 3.63 -15.64 4.03
C MET A 48 2.65 -16.40 4.94
N LYS A 49 1.52 -15.78 5.33
CA LYS A 49 0.45 -16.42 6.11
C LYS A 49 -0.31 -17.49 5.34
N GLU A 50 -0.37 -17.37 4.01
CA GLU A 50 -0.89 -18.38 3.09
C GLU A 50 0.11 -19.54 2.84
N GLY A 51 1.29 -19.51 3.47
CA GLY A 51 2.27 -20.61 3.44
C GLY A 51 3.43 -20.43 2.46
N ASN A 52 3.58 -19.26 1.83
CA ASN A 52 4.70 -18.99 0.94
C ASN A 52 6.00 -18.76 1.76
N THR A 53 6.93 -19.71 1.70
CA THR A 53 8.19 -19.71 2.47
C THR A 53 9.41 -19.21 1.69
N ASN A 54 9.26 -18.99 0.39
CA ASN A 54 10.33 -18.58 -0.53
C ASN A 54 10.44 -17.06 -0.75
N VAL A 55 9.66 -16.26 -0.01
CA VAL A 55 9.71 -14.80 -0.06
C VAL A 55 10.14 -14.22 1.27
N LYS A 56 10.82 -13.06 1.21
CA LYS A 56 11.17 -12.25 2.38
C LYS A 56 10.66 -10.84 2.18
N LEU A 57 10.21 -10.22 3.27
CA LEU A 57 9.82 -8.82 3.30
C LEU A 57 11.04 -7.97 3.60
N SER A 58 11.16 -6.83 2.90
CA SER A 58 12.21 -5.85 3.12
C SER A 58 11.67 -4.45 2.88
N MET A 59 12.31 -3.45 3.49
CA MET A 59 12.05 -2.03 3.27
C MET A 59 13.34 -1.33 2.88
N PRO A 60 13.29 -0.32 1.99
CA PRO A 60 14.46 0.49 1.66
C PRO A 60 15.06 1.16 2.89
N GLU A 61 16.39 1.13 3.02
CA GLU A 61 17.12 1.70 4.16
C GLU A 61 17.04 3.23 4.21
N GLU A 62 16.90 3.85 3.04
CA GLU A 62 16.77 5.30 2.89
C GLU A 62 15.45 5.81 3.48
N GLY A 63 14.46 4.93 3.60
CA GLY A 63 13.10 5.18 4.05
C GLY A 63 12.06 4.94 2.97
N THR A 64 10.79 4.81 3.37
CA THR A 64 9.69 4.50 2.46
C THR A 64 8.46 5.36 2.70
N ALA A 65 7.55 5.38 1.73
CA ALA A 65 6.23 5.98 1.87
C ALA A 65 5.22 4.97 2.44
N TYR A 66 4.03 5.45 2.74
CA TYR A 66 2.91 4.64 3.22
C TYR A 66 1.60 5.14 2.57
N GLU A 67 0.58 4.30 2.62
CA GLU A 67 -0.78 4.70 2.26
C GLU A 67 -1.65 4.85 3.51
N LEU A 68 -2.71 5.65 3.40
CA LEU A 68 -3.77 5.71 4.39
C LEU A 68 -5.05 5.19 3.74
N GLY A 69 -5.52 4.03 4.20
CA GLY A 69 -6.81 3.48 3.79
C GLY A 69 -7.94 4.39 4.26
N ALA A 70 -8.49 5.20 3.34
CA ALA A 70 -9.54 6.16 3.65
C ALA A 70 -10.93 5.57 3.37
N VAL A 71 -11.90 5.97 4.20
CA VAL A 71 -13.33 5.77 3.95
C VAL A 71 -13.98 7.14 3.77
N ALA A 72 -14.82 7.30 2.75
CA ALA A 72 -15.47 8.56 2.43
C ALA A 72 -16.91 8.34 1.96
N MET A 73 -17.78 9.30 2.29
CA MET A 73 -19.15 9.32 1.78
C MET A 73 -19.16 10.00 0.41
N ILE A 74 -19.83 9.38 -0.56
CA ILE A 74 -20.04 9.96 -1.89
C ILE A 74 -20.92 11.21 -1.77
N LYS A 75 -20.56 12.28 -2.49
CA LYS A 75 -21.38 13.49 -2.57
C LYS A 75 -22.79 13.14 -3.04
N ASN A 76 -23.79 13.60 -2.31
CA ASN A 76 -25.21 13.32 -2.57
C ASN A 76 -25.60 11.83 -2.48
N ALA A 77 -24.90 11.03 -1.66
CA ALA A 77 -25.30 9.65 -1.40
C ALA A 77 -26.80 9.55 -1.04
N PRO A 78 -27.55 8.62 -1.64
CA PRO A 78 -29.00 8.51 -1.42
C PRO A 78 -29.36 8.11 0.01
N GLN A 79 -28.43 7.46 0.72
CA GLN A 79 -28.58 6.96 2.08
C GLN A 79 -27.55 7.60 3.02
N LYS A 80 -27.59 8.93 3.18
CA LYS A 80 -26.59 9.70 3.95
C LYS A 80 -26.42 9.21 5.39
N GLU A 81 -27.52 8.92 6.07
CA GLU A 81 -27.47 8.48 7.48
C GLU A 81 -26.87 7.08 7.63
N ALA A 82 -27.13 6.17 6.68
CA ALA A 82 -26.48 4.87 6.67
C ALA A 82 -24.98 4.99 6.36
N ALA A 83 -24.59 5.87 5.44
CA ALA A 83 -23.20 6.11 5.10
C ALA A 83 -22.40 6.69 6.29
N LYS A 84 -22.97 7.63 7.05
CA LYS A 84 -22.37 8.15 8.29
C LYS A 84 -22.15 7.02 9.31
N LYS A 85 -23.20 6.24 9.61
CA LYS A 85 -23.11 5.10 10.53
C LYS A 85 -22.05 4.08 10.09
N PHE A 86 -21.91 3.85 8.79
CA PHE A 86 -20.89 2.95 8.26
C PHE A 86 -19.48 3.51 8.45
N ILE A 87 -19.26 4.80 8.19
CA ILE A 87 -17.98 5.47 8.43
C ILE A 87 -17.62 5.40 9.92
N ASP A 88 -18.55 5.75 10.81
CA ASP A 88 -18.35 5.68 12.26
C ASP A 88 -17.97 4.26 12.68
N TRP A 89 -18.70 3.26 12.16
CA TRP A 89 -18.40 1.85 12.40
C TRP A 89 -16.99 1.46 11.93
N CYS A 90 -16.58 1.83 10.71
CA CYS A 90 -15.25 1.54 10.15
C CYS A 90 -14.10 2.07 11.02
N LEU A 91 -14.34 3.15 11.76
CA LEU A 91 -13.33 3.78 12.63
C LEU A 91 -13.29 3.17 14.04
N THR A 92 -14.23 2.28 14.40
CA THR A 92 -14.20 1.58 15.68
C THR A 92 -13.05 0.58 15.76
N LYS A 93 -12.52 0.38 16.97
CA LYS A 93 -11.58 -0.70 17.30
C LYS A 93 -12.03 -2.05 16.74
N LYS A 94 -13.27 -2.43 17.04
CA LYS A 94 -13.82 -3.74 16.66
C LYS A 94 -13.83 -3.92 15.15
N ALA A 95 -14.20 -2.90 14.38
CA ALA A 95 -14.22 -3.00 12.92
C ALA A 95 -12.81 -3.10 12.33
N GLN A 96 -11.87 -2.27 12.79
CA GLN A 96 -10.50 -2.32 12.31
C GLN A 96 -9.81 -3.66 12.62
N GLU A 97 -10.12 -4.29 13.76
CA GLU A 97 -9.60 -5.61 14.14
C GLU A 97 -10.24 -6.79 13.36
N ILE A 98 -11.27 -6.59 12.53
CA ILE A 98 -11.84 -7.65 11.69
C ILE A 98 -10.84 -8.07 10.60
N GLY A 99 -10.05 -7.13 10.08
CA GLY A 99 -9.16 -7.36 8.94
C GLY A 99 -8.18 -8.51 9.17
N GLN A 100 -7.55 -8.57 10.34
CA GLN A 100 -6.56 -9.61 10.66
C GLN A 100 -7.13 -11.03 10.71
N LYS A 101 -8.46 -11.16 10.88
CA LYS A 101 -9.18 -12.45 10.82
C LYS A 101 -9.55 -12.84 9.38
N ASN A 102 -9.39 -11.93 8.42
CA ASN A 102 -9.79 -12.05 7.02
C ASN A 102 -8.62 -11.70 6.09
N ASN A 103 -7.41 -12.16 6.43
CA ASN A 103 -6.21 -12.02 5.59
C ASN A 103 -5.84 -10.57 5.22
N SER A 104 -6.21 -9.60 6.07
CA SER A 104 -5.86 -8.18 5.92
C SER A 104 -4.96 -7.75 7.07
N TYR A 105 -3.70 -7.44 6.75
CA TYR A 105 -2.62 -7.24 7.73
C TYR A 105 -2.06 -5.82 7.74
N GLN A 106 -2.90 -4.81 7.47
CA GLN A 106 -2.52 -3.41 7.57
C GLN A 106 -2.30 -2.97 9.02
N PHE A 107 -1.51 -1.92 9.22
CA PHE A 107 -1.53 -1.17 10.48
C PHE A 107 -2.91 -0.54 10.69
N LEU A 108 -3.38 -0.57 11.94
CA LEU A 108 -4.67 -0.01 12.32
C LEU A 108 -4.48 1.44 12.79
N THR A 109 -5.44 2.30 12.49
CA THR A 109 -5.36 3.74 12.79
C THR A 109 -6.07 4.11 14.08
N ASN A 110 -6.96 3.25 14.57
CA ASN A 110 -7.58 3.43 15.88
C ASN A 110 -6.53 3.11 16.98
N PRO A 111 -6.23 4.04 17.90
CA PRO A 111 -5.16 3.89 18.89
C PRO A 111 -5.45 2.82 19.95
N GLU A 112 -6.71 2.43 20.13
CA GLU A 112 -7.10 1.38 21.07
C GLU A 112 -7.13 -0.01 20.43
N ALA A 113 -6.99 -0.09 19.10
CA ALA A 113 -7.03 -1.34 18.37
C ALA A 113 -5.71 -2.12 18.50
N THR A 114 -5.82 -3.43 18.44
CA THR A 114 -4.70 -4.36 18.47
C THR A 114 -4.30 -4.68 17.03
N PRO A 115 -3.19 -4.12 16.53
CA PRO A 115 -2.75 -4.37 15.16
C PRO A 115 -2.26 -5.81 14.97
N PRO A 116 -2.21 -6.28 13.72
CA PRO A 116 -1.63 -7.58 13.41
C PRO A 116 -0.19 -7.69 13.89
N LYS A 117 0.16 -8.79 14.58
CA LYS A 117 1.51 -9.02 15.12
C LYS A 117 2.59 -8.98 14.03
N GLU A 118 2.25 -9.50 12.86
CA GLU A 118 3.11 -9.53 11.68
C GLU A 118 3.43 -8.12 11.16
N ALA A 119 2.47 -7.20 11.22
CA ALA A 119 2.70 -5.80 10.87
C ALA A 119 3.61 -5.12 11.91
N MET A 120 3.42 -5.42 13.20
CA MET A 120 4.18 -4.83 14.29
C MET A 120 5.69 -5.13 14.26
N ALA A 121 6.12 -6.19 13.57
CA ALA A 121 7.54 -6.44 13.29
C ALA A 121 8.22 -5.31 12.49
N PHE A 122 7.42 -4.43 11.87
CA PHE A 122 7.86 -3.35 11.01
C PHE A 122 7.46 -1.96 11.54
N LYS A 123 7.06 -1.85 12.81
CA LYS A 123 6.60 -0.60 13.44
C LYS A 123 7.65 0.52 13.42
N ASP A 124 8.94 0.15 13.42
CA ASP A 124 10.08 1.07 13.48
C ASP A 124 10.60 1.44 12.07
N ALA A 125 9.80 1.18 11.03
CA ALA A 125 10.12 1.57 9.66
C ALA A 125 10.40 3.07 9.55
N LYS A 126 11.45 3.42 8.81
CA LYS A 126 11.75 4.82 8.48
C LYS A 126 10.73 5.33 7.45
N LEU A 127 9.73 6.06 7.93
CA LEU A 127 8.69 6.64 7.07
C LEU A 127 9.06 8.06 6.63
N LEU A 128 8.87 8.33 5.35
CA LEU A 128 8.97 9.68 4.80
C LEU A 128 7.80 10.53 5.29
N LYS A 129 8.03 11.84 5.47
CA LYS A 129 6.94 12.79 5.66
C LYS A 129 6.14 12.88 4.35
N TYR A 130 4.98 12.24 4.33
CA TYR A 130 4.13 12.16 3.14
C TYR A 130 3.03 13.22 3.17
N ASP A 131 2.98 14.06 2.14
CA ASP A 131 1.92 15.06 1.95
C ASP A 131 0.82 14.49 1.05
N PHE A 132 -0.26 14.00 1.66
CA PHE A 132 -1.39 13.41 0.96
C PHE A 132 -2.14 14.41 0.08
N GLN A 133 -2.26 15.67 0.54
CA GLN A 133 -2.98 16.71 -0.20
C GLN A 133 -2.19 17.08 -1.46
N TRP A 134 -0.91 17.40 -1.30
CA TRP A 134 -0.03 17.72 -2.43
C TRP A 134 0.03 16.57 -3.45
N SER A 135 0.15 15.32 -2.98
CA SER A 135 0.18 14.13 -3.84
C SER A 135 -1.12 13.99 -4.63
N GLY A 136 -2.27 14.20 -3.98
CA GLY A 136 -3.57 14.22 -4.63
C GLY A 136 -3.69 15.30 -5.70
N ASP A 137 -3.36 16.54 -5.35
CA ASP A 137 -3.45 17.71 -6.24
C ASP A 137 -2.51 17.59 -7.45
N ASN A 138 -1.37 16.91 -7.29
CA ASN A 138 -0.37 16.74 -8.35
C ASN A 138 -0.48 15.40 -9.10
N ARG A 139 -1.42 14.52 -8.74
CA ARG A 139 -1.49 13.14 -9.27
C ARG A 139 -1.44 13.07 -10.79
N ALA A 140 -2.24 13.89 -11.48
CA ALA A 140 -2.31 13.86 -12.94
C ALA A 140 -0.96 14.22 -13.59
N ARG A 141 -0.35 15.33 -13.13
CA ARG A 141 0.96 15.80 -13.57
C ARG A 141 2.06 14.77 -13.31
N LEU A 142 2.06 14.15 -12.13
CA LEU A 142 3.06 13.13 -11.76
C LEU A 142 2.94 11.87 -12.62
N LEU A 143 1.71 11.43 -12.92
CA LEU A 143 1.49 10.29 -13.82
C LEU A 143 1.92 10.59 -15.25
N GLU A 144 1.69 11.81 -15.73
CA GLU A 144 2.16 12.23 -17.06
C GLU A 144 3.69 12.25 -17.11
N ALA A 145 4.35 12.84 -16.12
CA ALA A 145 5.80 12.88 -16.01
C ALA A 145 6.40 11.46 -15.93
N TRP A 146 5.79 10.57 -15.14
CA TRP A 146 6.20 9.18 -15.06
C TRP A 146 6.08 8.48 -16.42
N ASN A 147 4.94 8.58 -17.10
CA ASN A 147 4.76 7.96 -18.42
C ASN A 147 5.83 8.45 -19.42
N LYS A 148 6.17 9.75 -19.43
CA LYS A 148 7.24 10.30 -20.29
C LYS A 148 8.63 9.76 -19.92
N ALA A 149 8.87 9.47 -18.64
CA ALA A 149 10.15 8.98 -18.15
C ALA A 149 10.36 7.48 -18.42
N VAL A 150 9.31 6.66 -18.32
CA VAL A 150 9.41 5.19 -18.40
C VAL A 150 8.92 4.59 -19.72
N LYS A 151 7.96 5.20 -20.42
CA LYS A 151 7.52 4.72 -21.74
C LYS A 151 8.31 5.44 -22.82
N LYS A 152 9.41 4.84 -23.25
CA LYS A 152 9.98 5.08 -24.57
C LYS A 152 9.76 3.86 -25.46
#